data_AF-A0A0B2VBQ8-F1
#
_entry.id   AF-A0A0B2VBQ8-F1
#
_cell.length_a   1.000
_cell.length_b   1.000
_cell.length_c   1.000
_cell.angle_alpha   90.00
_cell.angle_beta   90.00
_cell.angle_gamma   90.00
#
_symmetry.space_group_name_H-M   'P 1'
#
loop_
_entity.id
_entity.type
_entity.pdbx_description
1 polymer ?
#
loop_
_entity_poly.entity_id
_entity_poly.type
_entity_poly.pdbx_seq_one_letter_code
_entity_poly.pdbx_strand_id
1 'polypeptide(L)'
;MATSGLGAKLDDLHDKMTTLRQNLQLLTEEKLSVLQPKREKIAKMSAEVVDSNPYSRLMALKRMGIVKNYEMIREKSVLVVGIGGVGSVVAEMLTRCGIGKLLLFDYDKVVSNPVLPK
;
A
#
# COMPACT_ATOMS: atom_id res chain seq x y z
N MET A 1 44.91 23.23 -26.40
CA MET A 1 44.65 23.22 -24.95
C MET A 1 43.36 23.99 -24.67
N ALA A 2 42.18 23.35 -24.68
CA ALA A 2 40.90 24.01 -24.31
C ALA A 2 39.73 23.03 -24.03
N THR A 3 39.97 21.78 -23.63
CA THR A 3 38.89 20.77 -23.47
C THR A 3 38.47 20.52 -22.02
N SER A 4 39.18 21.06 -21.02
CA SER A 4 38.95 20.75 -19.60
C SER A 4 37.75 21.44 -18.96
N GLY A 5 37.26 22.55 -19.52
CA GLY A 5 36.17 23.34 -18.92
C GLY A 5 34.75 22.93 -19.33
N LEU A 6 34.60 22.19 -20.43
CA LEU A 6 33.28 21.80 -20.95
C LEU A 6 32.79 20.49 -20.33
N GLY A 7 33.69 19.51 -20.15
CA GLY A 7 33.37 18.24 -19.48
C GLY A 7 32.91 18.43 -18.03
N ALA A 8 33.65 19.21 -17.25
CA ALA A 8 33.29 19.52 -15.87
C ALA A 8 31.93 20.24 -15.73
N LYS A 9 31.56 21.07 -16.72
CA LYS A 9 30.23 21.71 -16.76
C LYS A 9 29.12 20.72 -17.13
N LEU A 10 29.42 19.74 -17.97
CA LEU A 10 28.47 18.70 -18.35
C LEU A 10 28.19 17.74 -17.19
N ASP A 11 29.22 17.39 -16.42
CA ASP A 11 29.11 16.55 -15.24
C ASP A 11 28.32 17.26 -14.12
N ASP A 12 28.62 18.52 -13.84
CA ASP A 12 27.85 19.35 -12.89
C ASP A 12 26.38 19.50 -13.32
N LEU A 13 26.11 19.60 -14.62
CA LEU A 13 24.75 19.65 -15.13
C LEU A 13 24.01 18.32 -14.92
N HIS A 14 24.68 17.18 -15.13
CA HIS A 14 24.09 15.86 -14.87
C HIS A 14 23.80 15.64 -13.38
N ASP A 15 24.70 16.06 -12.49
CA ASP A 15 24.50 15.97 -11.05
C ASP A 15 23.31 16.82 -10.58
N LYS A 16 23.21 18.05 -11.12
CA LYS A 16 22.06 18.93 -10.87
C LYS A 16 20.76 18.34 -11.38
N MET A 17 20.73 17.79 -12.59
CA MET A 17 19.56 17.12 -13.15
C MET A 17 19.13 15.91 -12.30
N THR A 18 20.10 15.15 -11.80
CA THR A 18 19.85 13.98 -10.95
C THR A 18 19.26 14.40 -9.61
N THR A 19 19.83 15.43 -8.98
CA THR A 19 19.33 16.00 -7.72
C THR A 19 17.93 16.58 -7.89
N LEU A 20 17.68 17.32 -8.98
CA LEU A 20 16.35 17.87 -9.30
C LEU A 20 15.30 16.76 -9.48
N ARG A 21 15.64 15.66 -10.16
CA ARG A 21 14.74 14.50 -10.31
C ARG A 21 14.41 13.87 -8.96
N GLN A 22 15.40 13.67 -8.09
CA GLN A 22 15.18 13.14 -6.75
C GLN A 22 14.27 14.05 -5.91
N ASN A 23 14.52 15.36 -5.92
CA ASN A 23 13.68 16.32 -5.20
C ASN A 23 12.25 16.33 -5.73
N LEU A 24 12.06 16.30 -7.05
CA LEU A 24 10.73 16.21 -7.67
C LEU A 24 10.00 14.92 -7.26
N GLN A 25 10.71 13.80 -7.18
CA GLN A 25 10.14 12.53 -6.75
C GLN A 25 9.68 12.60 -5.29
N LEU A 26 10.52 13.12 -4.39
CA LEU A 26 10.17 13.33 -2.98
C LEU A 26 8.96 14.26 -2.81
N LEU A 27 8.93 15.39 -3.53
CA LEU A 27 7.78 16.31 -3.51
C LEU A 27 6.50 15.67 -4.04
N THR A 28 6.61 14.76 -5.01
CA THR A 28 5.46 14.05 -5.58
C THR A 28 4.89 13.04 -4.58
N GLU A 29 5.76 12.28 -3.90
CA GLU A 29 5.39 11.34 -2.85
C GLU A 29 4.77 12.07 -1.63
N GLU A 30 5.36 13.19 -1.23
CA GLU A 30 4.86 14.04 -0.14
C GLU A 30 3.49 14.63 -0.48
N LYS A 31 3.30 15.20 -1.68
CA LYS A 31 1.99 15.68 -2.13
C LYS A 31 0.94 14.58 -2.21
N LEU A 32 1.31 13.38 -2.67
CA LEU A 32 0.40 12.24 -2.66
C LEU A 32 -0.05 11.88 -1.23
N SER A 33 0.88 11.92 -0.27
CA SER A 33 0.60 11.61 1.13
C SER A 33 -0.35 12.62 1.80
N VAL A 34 -0.27 13.90 1.42
CA VAL A 34 -1.13 14.98 1.92
C VAL A 34 -2.52 14.94 1.29
N LEU A 35 -2.62 14.55 0.01
CA LEU A 35 -3.89 14.47 -0.72
C LEU A 35 -4.70 13.21 -0.41
N GLN A 36 -4.07 12.15 0.09
CA GLN A 36 -4.79 10.93 0.44
C GLN A 36 -5.38 11.05 1.84
N PRO A 37 -6.71 11.01 2.00
CA PRO A 37 -7.33 11.02 3.32
C PRO A 37 -6.90 9.76 4.07
N LYS A 38 -5.96 9.93 5.02
CA LYS A 38 -5.51 8.85 5.89
C LYS A 38 -6.64 8.51 6.85
N ARG A 39 -7.24 7.33 6.66
CA ARG A 39 -8.29 6.85 7.55
C ARG A 39 -7.73 6.62 8.96
N GLU A 40 -8.41 7.16 9.96
CA GLU A 40 -8.06 6.94 11.36
C GLU A 40 -8.28 5.48 11.81
N LYS A 41 -7.55 5.08 12.84
CA LYS A 41 -7.69 3.74 13.41
C LYS A 41 -9.00 3.62 14.17
N ILE A 42 -9.90 2.77 13.69
CA ILE A 42 -11.16 2.46 14.35
C ILE A 42 -10.91 1.46 15.51
N ALA A 43 -11.20 1.85 16.75
CA ALA A 43 -11.01 0.99 17.93
C ALA A 43 -11.99 -0.19 17.96
N LYS A 44 -13.28 0.05 17.67
CA LYS A 44 -14.35 -0.95 17.67
C LYS A 44 -15.18 -0.85 16.39
N MET A 45 -15.53 -1.98 15.78
CA MET A 45 -16.42 -1.99 14.61
C MET A 45 -17.83 -1.53 15.03
N SER A 46 -18.35 -0.52 14.35
CA SER A 46 -19.71 -0.01 14.52
C SER A 46 -20.61 -0.55 13.41
N ALA A 47 -21.85 -0.90 13.76
CA ALA A 47 -22.89 -1.27 12.79
C ALA A 47 -23.68 -0.05 12.27
N GLU A 48 -23.36 1.15 12.74
CA GLU A 48 -23.98 2.38 12.25
C GLU A 48 -23.74 2.54 10.74
N VAL A 49 -24.80 2.90 10.00
CA VAL A 49 -24.75 3.02 8.54
C VAL A 49 -24.58 4.49 8.19
N VAL A 50 -23.31 4.90 8.11
CA VAL A 50 -22.88 6.24 7.70
C VAL A 50 -21.78 6.13 6.66
N ASP A 51 -21.65 7.13 5.80
CA ASP A 51 -20.69 7.12 4.68
C ASP A 51 -19.23 7.05 5.14
N SER A 52 -18.94 7.56 6.34
CA SER A 52 -17.60 7.54 6.94
C SER A 52 -17.20 6.17 7.52
N ASN A 53 -18.17 5.29 7.81
CA ASN A 53 -17.89 3.98 8.40
C ASN A 53 -17.59 2.95 7.30
N PRO A 54 -16.34 2.47 7.18
CA PRO A 54 -15.98 1.52 6.13
C PRO A 54 -16.54 0.12 6.35
N TYR A 55 -17.04 -0.19 7.55
CA TYR A 55 -17.52 -1.52 7.92
C TYR A 55 -19.04 -1.66 7.86
N SER A 56 -19.79 -0.59 7.56
CA SER A 56 -21.27 -0.57 7.56
C SER A 56 -21.86 -1.76 6.81
N ARG A 57 -21.35 -2.06 5.62
CA ARG A 57 -21.81 -3.17 4.76
C ARG A 57 -21.40 -4.54 5.28
N LEU A 58 -20.22 -4.66 5.90
CA LEU A 58 -19.76 -5.92 6.49
C LEU A 58 -20.55 -6.25 7.75
N MET A 59 -20.85 -5.25 8.58
CA MET A 59 -21.71 -5.41 9.77
C MET A 59 -23.15 -5.75 9.42
N ALA A 60 -23.64 -5.43 8.21
CA ALA A 60 -24.96 -5.85 7.76
C ALA A 60 -25.10 -7.38 7.70
N LEU A 61 -24.02 -8.13 7.43
CA LEU A 61 -24.03 -9.60 7.43
C LEU A 61 -24.46 -10.19 8.79
N LYS A 62 -24.19 -9.47 9.88
CA LYS A 62 -24.64 -9.82 11.23
C LYS A 62 -26.14 -9.64 11.40
N ARG A 63 -26.69 -8.53 10.86
CA ARG A 63 -28.14 -8.25 10.88
C ARG A 63 -28.93 -9.21 10.00
N MET A 64 -28.33 -9.66 8.89
CA MET A 64 -28.91 -10.64 7.98
C MET A 64 -28.88 -12.07 8.52
N GLY A 65 -28.26 -12.30 9.70
CA GLY A 65 -28.13 -13.64 10.28
C GLY A 65 -27.11 -14.56 9.58
N ILE A 66 -26.35 -14.04 8.62
CA ILE A 66 -25.34 -14.82 7.88
C ILE A 66 -24.11 -15.06 8.77
N VAL A 67 -23.66 -14.03 9.48
CA VAL A 67 -22.47 -14.09 10.34
C VAL A 67 -22.81 -13.61 11.74
N LYS A 68 -22.87 -14.51 12.73
CA LYS A 68 -23.30 -14.16 14.09
C LYS A 68 -22.43 -13.12 14.79
N ASN A 69 -21.11 -13.19 14.60
CA ASN A 69 -20.15 -12.30 15.24
C ASN A 69 -19.01 -11.94 14.27
N TYR A 70 -19.29 -11.00 13.38
CA TYR A 70 -18.34 -10.59 12.35
C TYR A 70 -17.08 -9.95 12.96
N GLU A 71 -17.24 -9.26 14.10
CA GLU A 71 -16.17 -8.52 14.77
C GLU A 71 -15.00 -9.41 15.22
N MET A 72 -15.23 -10.72 15.43
CA MET A 72 -14.16 -11.68 15.78
C MET A 72 -13.04 -11.75 14.76
N ILE A 73 -13.26 -11.34 13.50
CA ILE A 73 -12.21 -11.32 12.48
C ILE A 73 -11.03 -10.42 12.91
N ARG A 74 -11.28 -9.38 13.73
CA ARG A 74 -10.24 -8.50 14.27
C ARG A 74 -9.33 -9.15 15.31
N GLU A 75 -9.72 -10.31 15.84
CA GLU A 75 -8.93 -11.08 16.81
C GLU A 75 -8.07 -12.15 16.12
N LYS A 76 -8.28 -12.36 14.81
CA LYS A 76 -7.58 -13.39 14.06
C LYS A 76 -6.29 -12.86 13.46
N SER A 77 -5.31 -13.76 13.41
CA SER A 77 -4.05 -13.57 12.71
C SER A 77 -3.96 -14.57 11.55
N VAL A 78 -3.57 -14.11 10.37
CA VAL A 78 -3.38 -14.95 9.18
C VAL A 78 -1.97 -14.76 8.64
N LEU A 79 -1.30 -15.86 8.31
CA LEU A 79 -0.04 -15.86 7.55
C LEU A 79 -0.36 -16.22 6.10
N VAL A 80 0.06 -15.37 5.16
CA VAL A 80 0.01 -15.63 3.71
C VAL A 80 1.44 -15.86 3.22
N VAL A 81 1.70 -17.06 2.72
CA VAL A 81 2.99 -17.45 2.10
C VAL A 81 2.83 -17.43 0.58
N GLY A 82 3.64 -16.60 -0.08
CA GLY A 82 3.60 -16.30 -1.50
C GLY A 82 2.64 -15.15 -1.84
N ILE A 83 3.18 -13.99 -2.25
CA ILE A 83 2.42 -12.77 -2.55
C ILE A 83 2.48 -12.48 -4.06
N GLY A 84 2.18 -13.51 -4.85
CA GLY A 84 1.98 -13.42 -6.29
C GLY A 84 0.53 -13.03 -6.67
N GLY A 85 0.06 -13.49 -7.83
CA GLY A 85 -1.27 -13.13 -8.34
C GLY A 85 -2.45 -13.48 -7.42
N VAL A 86 -2.38 -14.60 -6.70
CA VAL A 86 -3.46 -14.99 -5.77
C VAL A 86 -3.23 -14.41 -4.38
N GLY A 87 -2.01 -14.55 -3.84
CA GLY A 87 -1.71 -14.13 -2.46
C GLY A 87 -1.89 -12.64 -2.22
N SER A 88 -1.58 -11.80 -3.23
CA SER A 88 -1.83 -10.36 -3.18
C SER A 88 -3.32 -10.03 -3.04
N VAL A 89 -4.18 -10.68 -3.84
CA VAL A 89 -5.64 -10.50 -3.76
C VAL A 89 -6.18 -11.03 -2.44
N VAL A 90 -5.70 -12.18 -1.96
CA VAL A 90 -6.09 -12.72 -0.64
C VAL A 90 -5.74 -11.73 0.47
N ALA A 91 -4.53 -11.18 0.46
CA ALA A 91 -4.08 -10.19 1.43
C ALA A 91 -4.95 -8.92 1.39
N GLU A 92 -5.27 -8.44 0.19
CA GLU A 92 -6.15 -7.29 -0.01
C GLU A 92 -7.55 -7.56 0.56
N MET A 93 -8.16 -8.69 0.21
CA MET A 93 -9.53 -9.02 0.64
C MET A 93 -9.61 -9.22 2.15
N LEU A 94 -8.62 -9.89 2.76
CA LEU A 94 -8.54 -10.01 4.22
C LEU A 94 -8.41 -8.64 4.91
N THR A 95 -7.60 -7.75 4.33
CA THR A 95 -7.44 -6.38 4.84
C THR A 95 -8.73 -5.58 4.74
N ARG A 96 -9.45 -5.66 3.61
CA ARG A 96 -10.76 -5.01 3.41
C ARG A 96 -11.82 -5.56 4.37
N CYS A 97 -11.78 -6.85 4.65
CA CYS A 97 -12.65 -7.50 5.64
C CYS A 97 -12.35 -7.09 7.08
N GLY A 98 -11.18 -6.50 7.35
CA GLY A 98 -10.78 -6.01 8.67
C GLY A 98 -10.09 -7.07 9.54
N ILE A 99 -9.26 -7.94 8.94
CA ILE A 99 -8.44 -8.90 9.69
C ILE A 99 -7.59 -8.20 10.77
N GLY A 100 -7.44 -8.85 11.92
CA GLY A 100 -6.69 -8.30 13.06
C GLY A 100 -5.20 -8.13 12.78
N LYS A 101 -4.58 -9.18 12.25
CA LYS A 101 -3.16 -9.20 11.90
C LYS A 101 -2.95 -10.04 10.65
N LEU A 102 -2.15 -9.52 9.73
CA LEU A 102 -1.75 -10.21 8.53
C LEU A 102 -0.22 -10.29 8.51
N LEU A 103 0.31 -11.51 8.38
CA LEU A 103 1.73 -11.76 8.18
C LEU A 103 1.89 -12.15 6.71
N LEU A 104 2.77 -11.45 6.01
CA LEU A 104 3.04 -11.69 4.60
C LEU A 104 4.45 -12.23 4.48
N PHE A 105 4.62 -13.31 3.73
CA PHE A 105 5.91 -13.93 3.51
C PHE A 105 6.08 -14.24 2.03
N ASP A 106 6.99 -13.54 1.38
CA ASP A 106 7.37 -13.77 -0.01
C ASP A 106 8.88 -13.61 -0.15
N TYR A 107 9.47 -14.42 -1.02
CA TYR A 107 10.89 -14.38 -1.34
C TYR A 107 11.15 -13.69 -2.69
N ASP A 108 10.10 -13.38 -3.44
CA ASP A 108 10.20 -12.73 -4.75
C ASP A 108 10.19 -11.20 -4.67
N LYS A 109 10.77 -10.56 -5.68
CA LYS A 109 10.70 -9.11 -5.89
C LYS A 109 9.64 -8.80 -6.94
N VAL A 110 8.89 -7.72 -6.73
CA VAL A 110 7.98 -7.19 -7.74
C VAL A 110 8.80 -6.67 -8.92
N VAL A 111 8.51 -7.18 -10.12
CA VAL A 111 9.14 -6.75 -11.37
C VAL A 111 8.04 -6.26 -12.32
N SER A 112 8.34 -5.21 -13.09
CA SER A 112 7.41 -4.65 -14.08
C SER A 112 7.14 -5.59 -15.25
N ASN A 113 8.03 -6.56 -15.49
CA ASN A 113 7.88 -7.60 -16.48
C ASN A 113 8.40 -8.95 -15.91
N PRO A 114 7.53 -9.96 -15.73
CA PRO A 114 7.92 -11.24 -15.14
C PRO A 114 8.88 -12.08 -16.01
N VAL A 115 9.22 -11.63 -17.21
CA VAL A 115 10.05 -12.35 -18.19
C VAL A 115 11.55 -11.99 -18.12
N LEU A 116 11.95 -11.00 -17.32
CA LEU A 116 13.39 -10.74 -17.13
C LEU A 116 14.00 -11.76 -16.15
N PRO A 117 15.15 -12.38 -16.49
CA PRO A 117 15.74 -13.44 -15.68
C PRO A 117 16.11 -12.89 -14.29
N LYS A 118 15.71 -13.66 -13.26
CA LYS A 118 16.10 -13.44 -11.86
C LYS A 118 17.59 -13.69 -11.65
#